data_AF-K1YXF9-F1
#
_entry.id   AF-K1YXF9-F1
#
_cell.length_a   1.000
_cell.length_b   1.000
_cell.length_c   1.000
_cell.angle_alpha   90.00
_cell.angle_beta   90.00
_cell.angle_gamma   90.00
#
_symmetry.space_group_name_H-M   'P 1'
#
loop_
_entity.id
_entity.type
_entity.pdbx_description
1 polymer ?
#
loop_
_entity_poly.entity_id
_entity_poly.type
_entity_poly.pdbx_seq_one_letter_code
_entity_poly.pdbx_strand_id
1 'polypeptide(L)'
;MLTIVKEEYEDIVKNEVQRAIAADEEAITRMFSNYVDNIKAYTQKERVRNKYTGQDEEPDERLMRSIEEKIDIPESRKDDFRREIMNYIGALAIENRKFDYRTNERLHKALELKLFEDQKDTIKLTSLVSSVVDKETQEKIEVVKSRLIKNHGYCDICATDVLNFVASIFARGDIKERD
;
A
#
# COMPACT_ATOMS: atom_id res chain seq x y z
N MET A 1 25.00 12.38 18.70
CA MET A 1 24.03 11.67 19.57
C MET A 1 22.60 12.14 19.30
N LEU A 2 22.28 13.44 19.35
CA LEU A 2 20.91 13.94 19.07
C LEU A 2 20.42 13.63 17.64
N THR A 3 21.29 13.68 16.63
CA THR A 3 20.93 13.35 15.24
C THR A 3 20.44 11.91 15.09
N ILE A 4 21.15 10.95 15.69
CA ILE A 4 20.82 9.51 15.62
C ILE A 4 19.47 9.25 16.30
N VAL A 5 19.23 9.83 17.48
CA VAL A 5 17.96 9.68 18.19
C VAL A 5 16.79 10.26 17.39
N LYS A 6 17.04 11.36 16.67
CA LYS A 6 16.03 11.97 15.80
C LYS A 6 15.73 11.09 14.59
N GLU A 7 16.75 10.52 13.94
CA GLU A 7 16.59 9.60 12.82
C GLU A 7 15.81 8.35 13.23
N GLU A 8 16.18 7.71 14.34
CA GLU A 8 15.45 6.56 14.89
C GLU A 8 13.99 6.91 15.19
N TYR A 9 13.73 8.07 15.79
CA TYR A 9 12.36 8.51 16.04
C TYR A 9 11.58 8.74 14.74
N GLU A 10 12.19 9.38 13.74
CA GLU A 10 11.58 9.59 12.42
C GLU A 10 11.21 8.25 11.76
N ASP A 11 12.06 7.24 11.86
CA ASP A 11 11.78 5.92 11.30
C ASP A 11 10.67 5.20 12.07
N ILE A 12 10.64 5.31 13.40
CA ILE A 12 9.54 4.77 14.21
C ILE A 12 8.21 5.38 13.79
N VAL A 13 8.08 6.72 13.81
CA VAL A 13 6.78 7.37 13.52
C VAL A 13 6.34 7.19 12.06
N LYS A 14 7.28 7.14 11.11
CA LYS A 14 6.97 6.78 9.71
C LYS A 14 6.36 5.39 9.64
N ASN A 15 6.98 4.41 10.29
CA ASN A 15 6.51 3.03 10.29
C ASN A 15 5.12 2.91 10.93
N GLU A 16 4.86 3.62 12.02
CA GLU A 16 3.55 3.60 12.69
C GLU A 16 2.46 4.25 11.83
N VAL A 17 2.72 5.41 11.21
CA VAL A 17 1.77 6.07 10.30
C VAL A 17 1.53 5.22 9.05
N GLN A 18 2.59 4.63 8.47
CA GLN A 18 2.47 3.71 7.34
C GLN A 18 1.56 2.52 7.69
N ARG A 19 1.75 1.90 8.86
CA ARG A 19 0.90 0.80 9.33
C ARG A 19 -0.55 1.24 9.57
N ALA A 20 -0.77 2.43 10.13
CA ALA A 20 -2.12 2.95 10.35
C ALA A 20 -2.86 3.21 9.03
N ILE A 21 -2.16 3.66 7.99
CA ILE A 21 -2.71 3.82 6.63
C ILE A 21 -2.97 2.45 6.00
N ALA A 22 -1.97 1.57 6.02
CA ALA A 22 -2.03 0.24 5.42
C ALA A 22 -3.04 -0.71 6.09
N ALA A 23 -3.47 -0.43 7.33
CA ALA A 23 -4.53 -1.18 8.01
C ALA A 23 -5.94 -1.05 7.36
N ASP A 24 -6.05 -0.40 6.19
CA ASP A 24 -7.23 -0.53 5.33
C ASP A 24 -7.24 -1.89 4.62
N GLU A 25 -7.66 -2.91 5.38
CA GLU A 25 -7.72 -4.29 4.90
C GLU A 25 -8.61 -4.45 3.66
N GLU A 26 -9.65 -3.64 3.53
CA GLU A 26 -10.53 -3.69 2.35
C GLU A 26 -9.81 -3.17 1.10
N ALA A 27 -9.04 -2.09 1.22
CA ALA A 27 -8.24 -1.57 0.12
C ALA A 27 -7.16 -2.56 -0.31
N ILE A 28 -6.45 -3.18 0.65
CA ILE A 28 -5.49 -4.25 0.36
C ILE A 28 -6.19 -5.40 -0.37
N THR A 29 -7.35 -5.84 0.11
CA THR A 29 -8.10 -6.95 -0.50
C THR A 29 -8.52 -6.65 -1.93
N ARG A 30 -8.98 -5.42 -2.21
CA ARG A 30 -9.34 -4.99 -3.58
C ARG A 30 -8.12 -4.95 -4.49
N MET A 31 -7.01 -4.38 -4.03
CA MET A 31 -5.77 -4.31 -4.81
C MET A 31 -5.18 -5.69 -5.09
N PHE A 32 -5.18 -6.56 -4.08
CA PHE A 32 -4.77 -7.95 -4.21
C PHE A 32 -5.65 -8.70 -5.23
N SER A 33 -6.97 -8.55 -5.16
CA SER A 33 -7.88 -9.18 -6.11
C SER A 33 -7.59 -8.73 -7.54
N ASN A 34 -7.37 -7.43 -7.75
CA ASN A 34 -7.02 -6.89 -9.06
C ASN A 34 -5.65 -7.43 -9.55
N TYR A 35 -4.66 -7.52 -8.65
CA TYR A 35 -3.35 -8.10 -8.96
C TYR A 35 -3.46 -9.56 -9.42
N VAL A 36 -4.24 -10.38 -8.71
CA VAL A 36 -4.47 -11.80 -9.07
C VAL A 36 -5.19 -11.95 -10.40
N ASP A 37 -6.23 -11.15 -10.65
CA ASP A 37 -6.96 -11.17 -11.92
C ASP A 37 -6.01 -10.91 -13.10
N ASN A 38 -5.11 -9.93 -12.96
CA ASN A 38 -4.10 -9.59 -13.96
C ASN A 38 -3.02 -10.68 -14.10
N ILE A 39 -2.53 -11.27 -13.00
CA ILE A 39 -1.59 -12.39 -13.05
C ILE A 39 -2.21 -13.59 -13.76
N LYS A 40 -3.47 -13.92 -13.44
CA LYS A 40 -4.16 -15.05 -14.05
C LYS A 40 -4.24 -14.86 -15.56
N ALA A 41 -4.70 -13.69 -16.01
CA ALA A 41 -4.74 -13.34 -17.42
C ALA A 41 -3.35 -13.40 -18.08
N TYR A 42 -2.33 -12.85 -17.42
CA TYR A 42 -0.95 -12.88 -17.90
C TYR A 42 -0.38 -14.29 -18.08
N THR A 43 -0.58 -15.15 -17.08
CA THR A 43 -0.03 -16.52 -17.07
C THR A 43 -0.79 -17.46 -17.99
N GLN A 44 -2.11 -17.27 -18.13
CA GLN A 44 -2.98 -18.11 -18.96
C GLN A 44 -3.16 -17.58 -20.39
N LYS A 45 -2.60 -16.40 -20.70
CA LYS A 45 -2.83 -15.66 -21.96
C LYS A 45 -4.32 -15.42 -22.21
N GLU A 46 -5.04 -15.14 -21.13
CA GLU A 46 -6.45 -14.73 -21.14
C GLU A 46 -6.54 -13.21 -21.02
N ARG A 47 -7.75 -12.68 -21.18
CA ARG A 47 -8.05 -11.26 -20.99
C ARG A 47 -8.65 -11.03 -19.61
N VAL A 48 -8.43 -9.85 -19.04
CA VAL A 48 -9.05 -9.42 -17.78
C VAL A 48 -10.34 -8.68 -18.12
N ARG A 49 -11.44 -9.05 -17.45
CA ARG A 49 -12.69 -8.30 -17.61
C ARG A 49 -12.66 -7.02 -16.79
N ASN A 50 -12.69 -5.88 -17.46
CA ASN A 50 -12.75 -4.58 -16.80
C ASN A 50 -14.11 -4.40 -16.10
N LYS A 51 -14.09 -4.11 -14.80
CA LYS A 51 -15.29 -3.99 -13.96
C LYS A 51 -16.14 -2.74 -14.28
N TYR A 52 -15.55 -1.74 -14.94
CA TYR A 52 -16.21 -0.47 -15.25
C TYR A 52 -16.79 -0.46 -16.66
N THR A 53 -16.04 -0.96 -17.64
CA THR A 53 -16.47 -1.00 -19.06
C THR A 53 -17.16 -2.31 -19.42
N GLY A 54 -16.95 -3.37 -18.63
CA GLY A 54 -17.43 -4.72 -18.89
C GLY A 54 -16.69 -5.45 -20.02
N GLN A 55 -15.71 -4.78 -20.65
CA GLN A 55 -14.95 -5.28 -21.80
C GLN A 55 -13.75 -6.12 -21.34
N ASP A 56 -13.35 -7.05 -22.20
CA ASP A 56 -12.14 -7.83 -21.99
C ASP A 56 -10.92 -7.03 -22.44
N GLU A 57 -9.96 -6.82 -21.54
CA GLU A 57 -8.74 -6.05 -21.76
C GLU A 57 -7.50 -6.93 -21.57
N GLU A 58 -6.37 -6.50 -22.13
CA GLU A 58 -5.09 -7.18 -21.88
C GLU A 58 -4.67 -6.97 -20.41
N PRO A 59 -3.93 -7.91 -19.80
CA PRO A 59 -3.46 -7.78 -18.43
C PRO A 59 -2.59 -6.51 -18.28
N ASP A 60 -2.86 -5.74 -17.23
CA ASP A 60 -2.12 -4.54 -16.91
C ASP A 60 -0.78 -4.89 -16.25
N GLU A 61 0.25 -5.05 -17.09
CA GLU A 61 1.61 -5.27 -16.61
C GLU A 61 2.16 -4.11 -15.79
N ARG A 62 1.72 -2.87 -16.04
CA ARG A 62 2.20 -1.70 -15.27
C ARG A 62 1.71 -1.78 -13.83
N LEU A 63 0.43 -2.12 -13.64
CA LEU A 63 -0.13 -2.39 -12.32
C LEU A 63 0.66 -3.48 -11.60
N MET A 64 0.87 -4.63 -12.25
CA MET A 64 1.61 -5.74 -11.65
C MET A 64 3.03 -5.35 -11.26
N ARG A 65 3.76 -4.66 -12.15
CA ARG A 65 5.11 -4.16 -11.88
C ARG A 65 5.14 -3.17 -10.71
N SER A 66 4.16 -2.28 -10.62
CA SER A 66 4.09 -1.28 -9.54
C SER A 66 3.98 -1.88 -8.13
N ILE A 67 3.47 -3.12 -8.02
CA ILE A 67 3.43 -3.89 -6.76
C ILE A 67 4.74 -4.69 -6.59
N GLU A 68 5.17 -5.42 -7.63
CA GLU A 68 6.36 -6.27 -7.63
C GLU A 68 7.65 -5.51 -7.30
N GLU A 69 7.77 -4.27 -7.77
CA GLU A 69 8.93 -3.41 -7.54
C GLU A 69 9.04 -2.92 -6.10
N LYS A 70 7.94 -2.93 -5.32
CA LYS A 70 7.97 -2.56 -3.88
C LYS A 70 8.74 -3.54 -3.02
N ILE A 71 8.98 -4.74 -3.53
CA ILE A 71 9.78 -5.79 -2.88
C ILE A 71 10.96 -6.21 -3.75
N ASP A 72 11.45 -5.26 -4.57
CA ASP A 72 12.68 -5.37 -5.34
C ASP A 72 12.70 -6.55 -6.33
N ILE A 73 11.54 -6.93 -6.89
CA ILE A 73 11.50 -7.98 -7.91
C ILE A 73 11.98 -7.39 -9.25
N PRO A 74 13.17 -7.81 -9.74
CA PRO A 74 13.69 -7.29 -11.00
C PRO A 74 12.84 -7.77 -12.17
N GLU A 75 12.87 -7.03 -13.28
CA GLU A 75 12.11 -7.38 -14.49
C GLU A 75 12.42 -8.79 -15.00
N SER A 76 13.68 -9.22 -14.90
CA SER A 76 14.12 -10.56 -15.28
C SER A 76 13.47 -11.70 -14.48
N ARG A 77 12.92 -11.40 -13.30
CA ARG A 77 12.26 -12.38 -12.41
C ARG A 77 10.75 -12.20 -12.31
N LYS A 78 10.14 -11.27 -13.07
CA LYS A 78 8.70 -11.01 -13.00
C LYS A 78 7.89 -12.27 -13.32
N ASP A 79 8.29 -13.02 -14.33
CA ASP A 79 7.55 -14.19 -14.79
C ASP A 79 7.60 -15.33 -13.78
N ASP A 80 8.77 -15.56 -13.16
CA ASP A 80 8.94 -16.56 -12.12
C ASP A 80 8.11 -16.22 -10.89
N PHE A 81 8.14 -14.95 -10.46
CA PHE A 81 7.35 -14.49 -9.32
C PHE A 81 5.85 -14.64 -9.57
N ARG A 82 5.36 -14.22 -10.74
CA ARG A 82 3.94 -14.36 -11.12
C ARG A 82 3.49 -15.82 -11.16
N ARG A 83 4.34 -16.73 -11.66
CA ARG A 83 4.08 -18.18 -11.65
C ARG A 83 4.08 -18.75 -10.24
N GLU A 84 4.99 -18.33 -9.37
CA GLU A 84 5.02 -18.73 -7.97
C GLU A 84 3.72 -18.35 -7.26
N ILE A 85 3.24 -17.12 -7.46
CA ILE A 85 1.94 -16.67 -6.93
C ILE A 85 0.79 -17.51 -7.48
N MET A 86 0.72 -17.78 -8.79
CA MET A 86 -0.33 -18.64 -9.35
C MET A 86 -0.29 -20.08 -8.84
N ASN A 87 0.89 -20.66 -8.70
CA ASN A 87 1.04 -22.00 -8.17
C ASN A 87 0.58 -22.06 -6.72
N TYR A 88 0.90 -21.03 -5.93
CA TYR A 88 0.45 -20.91 -4.55
C TYR A 88 -1.08 -20.78 -4.45
N ILE A 89 -1.69 -19.93 -5.28
CA ILE A 89 -3.15 -19.80 -5.38
C ILE A 89 -3.79 -21.12 -5.81
N GLY A 90 -3.22 -21.79 -6.81
CA GLY A 90 -3.71 -23.08 -7.33
C GLY A 90 -3.68 -24.18 -6.27
N ALA A 91 -2.60 -24.27 -5.49
CA ALA A 91 -2.49 -25.23 -4.40
C ALA A 91 -3.58 -25.02 -3.33
N LEU A 92 -3.82 -23.77 -2.92
CA LEU A 92 -4.87 -23.44 -1.95
C LEU A 92 -6.28 -23.71 -2.49
N ALA A 93 -6.51 -23.47 -3.78
CA ALA A 93 -7.79 -23.77 -4.41
C ALA A 93 -8.09 -25.28 -4.44
N ILE A 94 -7.08 -26.13 -4.64
CA ILE A 94 -7.23 -27.59 -4.55
C ILE A 94 -7.63 -28.03 -3.13
N GLU A 95 -7.11 -27.34 -2.11
CA GLU A 95 -7.45 -27.58 -0.70
C GLU A 95 -8.81 -26.99 -0.28
N ASN A 96 -9.59 -26.40 -1.20
CA ASN A 96 -10.83 -25.66 -0.89
C ASN A 96 -10.63 -24.52 0.14
N ARG A 97 -9.41 -23.97 0.21
CA ARG A 97 -9.07 -22.86 1.10
C ARG A 97 -9.17 -21.55 0.35
N LYS A 98 -9.71 -20.53 1.03
CA LYS A 98 -9.66 -19.16 0.51
C LYS A 98 -8.23 -18.65 0.60
N PHE A 99 -7.82 -17.95 -0.44
CA PHE A 99 -6.54 -17.26 -0.43
C PHE A 99 -6.56 -16.12 0.57
N ASP A 100 -5.54 -16.06 1.40
CA ASP A 100 -5.30 -14.92 2.30
C ASP A 100 -3.92 -14.37 1.99
N TYR A 101 -3.84 -13.13 1.51
CA TYR A 101 -2.58 -12.46 1.19
C TYR A 101 -1.62 -12.42 2.38
N ARG A 102 -2.14 -12.51 3.62
CA ARG A 102 -1.34 -12.54 4.87
C ARG A 102 -0.48 -13.79 4.99
N THR A 103 -0.81 -14.86 4.27
CA THR A 103 -0.05 -16.11 4.29
C THR A 103 1.27 -16.03 3.52
N ASN A 104 1.43 -15.02 2.67
CA ASN A 104 2.69 -14.71 1.98
C ASN A 104 3.19 -13.34 2.43
N GLU A 105 4.15 -13.33 3.36
CA GLU A 105 4.69 -12.10 3.97
C GLU A 105 5.29 -11.15 2.92
N ARG A 106 5.92 -11.69 1.87
CA ARG A 106 6.50 -10.87 0.79
C ARG A 106 5.42 -10.14 0.02
N LEU A 107 4.39 -10.85 -0.41
CA LEU A 107 3.28 -10.25 -1.15
C LEU A 107 2.50 -9.27 -0.26
N HIS A 108 2.26 -9.63 1.00
CA HIS A 108 1.61 -8.75 1.96
C HIS A 108 2.36 -7.41 2.08
N LYS A 109 3.68 -7.45 2.30
CA LYS A 109 4.51 -6.25 2.38
C LYS A 109 4.48 -5.43 1.08
N ALA A 110 4.51 -6.08 -0.08
CA ALA A 110 4.41 -5.39 -1.37
C ALA A 110 3.09 -4.62 -1.51
N LEU A 111 1.97 -5.23 -1.09
CA LEU A 111 0.66 -4.62 -1.12
C LEU A 111 0.55 -3.46 -0.10
N GLU A 112 1.09 -3.61 1.10
CA GLU A 112 1.11 -2.52 2.09
C GLU A 112 1.90 -1.31 1.58
N LEU A 113 3.09 -1.55 1.02
CA LEU A 113 3.94 -0.49 0.45
C LEU A 113 3.28 0.19 -0.75
N LYS A 114 2.62 -0.57 -1.63
CA LYS A 114 1.91 -0.01 -2.76
C LYS A 114 0.67 0.79 -2.34
N LEU A 115 -0.12 0.26 -1.41
CA LEU A 115 -1.28 0.99 -0.87
C LEU A 115 -0.86 2.30 -0.20
N PHE A 116 0.24 2.27 0.56
CA PHE A 116 0.80 3.47 1.16
C PHE A 116 1.22 4.49 0.09
N GLU A 117 1.91 4.06 -0.96
CA GLU A 117 2.26 4.94 -2.08
C GLU A 117 1.03 5.56 -2.73
N ASP A 118 -0.02 4.78 -3.01
CA ASP A 118 -1.23 5.29 -3.67
C ASP A 118 -2.02 6.25 -2.75
N GLN A 119 -1.96 6.04 -1.43
CA GLN A 119 -2.65 6.88 -0.46
C GLN A 119 -1.85 8.10 0.00
N LYS A 120 -0.52 8.13 -0.15
CA LYS A 120 0.32 9.26 0.34
C LYS A 120 -0.14 10.61 -0.24
N ASP A 121 -0.48 10.61 -1.53
CA ASP A 121 -0.93 11.81 -2.25
C ASP A 121 -2.43 12.07 -2.05
N THR A 122 -3.23 11.01 -1.86
CA THR A 122 -4.68 11.09 -1.63
C THR A 122 -5.00 11.66 -0.24
N ILE A 123 -4.25 11.25 0.79
CA ILE A 123 -4.34 11.83 2.13
C ILE A 123 -3.83 13.29 2.11
N LYS A 124 -3.21 13.71 0.98
CA LYS A 124 -2.51 14.98 0.80
C LYS A 124 -1.71 15.28 2.06
N LEU A 125 -0.83 14.36 2.47
CA LEU A 125 0.01 14.63 3.65
C LEU A 125 0.71 15.99 3.50
N THR A 126 1.12 16.35 2.28
CA THR A 126 1.67 17.67 1.93
C THR A 126 0.72 18.85 2.16
N SER A 127 -0.61 18.65 2.07
CA SER A 127 -1.65 19.66 2.28
C SER A 127 -2.32 19.61 3.66
N LEU A 128 -1.95 18.69 4.55
CA LEU A 128 -2.34 18.75 5.98
C LEU A 128 -1.89 20.06 6.65
N VAL A 129 -0.88 20.72 6.06
CA VAL A 129 -0.38 22.05 6.46
C VAL A 129 -1.25 23.19 5.92
N SER A 130 -2.19 22.90 5.00
CA SER A 130 -3.15 23.87 4.46
C SER A 130 -4.46 23.82 5.23
N SER A 131 -5.09 24.98 5.46
CA SER A 131 -6.26 25.14 6.31
C SER A 131 -7.58 24.60 5.73
N VAL A 132 -7.58 24.04 4.51
CA VAL A 132 -8.80 23.58 3.83
C VAL A 132 -8.63 22.15 3.35
N VAL A 133 -9.22 21.22 4.09
CA VAL A 133 -9.32 19.80 3.75
C VAL A 133 -10.78 19.50 3.40
N ASP A 134 -11.03 18.78 2.31
CA ASP A 134 -12.38 18.37 1.93
C ASP A 134 -12.91 17.28 2.89
N LYS A 135 -14.23 17.12 2.92
CA LYS A 135 -14.89 16.22 3.89
C LYS A 135 -14.46 14.76 3.75
N GLU A 136 -14.23 14.29 2.52
CA GLU A 136 -13.82 12.90 2.27
C GLU A 136 -12.40 12.65 2.77
N THR A 137 -11.49 13.59 2.51
CA THR A 137 -10.12 13.54 3.04
C THR A 137 -10.10 13.60 4.57
N GLN A 138 -10.95 14.44 5.18
CA GLN A 138 -11.07 14.51 6.64
C GLN A 138 -11.53 13.17 7.24
N GLU A 139 -12.52 12.51 6.64
CA GLU A 139 -12.98 11.19 7.09
C GLU A 139 -11.86 10.13 7.03
N LYS A 140 -11.03 10.14 5.97
CA LYS A 140 -9.86 9.26 5.87
C LYS A 140 -8.82 9.55 6.95
N ILE A 141 -8.56 10.83 7.23
CA ILE A 141 -7.63 11.25 8.30
C ILE A 141 -8.12 10.75 9.67
N GLU A 142 -9.41 10.89 9.96
CA GLU A 142 -9.98 10.43 11.23
C GLU A 142 -9.90 8.90 11.39
N VAL A 143 -10.05 8.14 10.30
CA VAL A 143 -9.83 6.68 10.33
C VAL A 143 -8.37 6.35 10.68
N VAL A 144 -7.40 7.05 10.09
CA VAL A 144 -5.98 6.85 10.39
C VAL A 144 -5.66 7.25 11.83
N LYS A 145 -6.17 8.39 12.31
CA LYS A 145 -6.04 8.82 13.72
C LYS A 145 -6.61 7.77 14.67
N SER A 146 -7.81 7.25 14.39
CA SER A 146 -8.44 6.20 15.20
C SER A 146 -7.56 4.95 15.32
N ARG A 147 -6.89 4.56 14.24
CA ARG A 147 -5.95 3.43 14.22
C ARG A 147 -4.67 3.72 14.99
N LEU A 148 -4.11 4.93 14.89
CA LEU A 148 -2.96 5.35 15.70
C LEU A 148 -3.29 5.31 17.20
N ILE A 149 -4.46 5.80 17.60
CA ILE A 149 -4.93 5.76 18.99
C ILE A 149 -5.08 4.31 19.46
N LYS A 150 -5.76 3.47 18.68
CA LYS A 150 -6.08 2.09 19.08
C LYS A 150 -4.87 1.16 19.12
N ASN A 151 -3.96 1.28 18.14
CA ASN A 151 -2.89 0.31 17.94
C ASN A 151 -1.55 0.77 18.52
N HIS A 152 -1.34 2.08 18.68
CA HIS A 152 -0.08 2.67 19.15
C HIS A 152 -0.23 3.53 20.41
N GLY A 153 -1.46 3.70 20.93
CA GLY A 153 -1.71 4.38 22.20
C GLY A 153 -1.62 5.90 22.15
N TYR A 154 -1.65 6.49 20.95
CA TYR A 154 -1.67 7.94 20.79
C TYR A 154 -2.91 8.56 21.42
N CYS A 155 -2.78 9.79 21.92
CA CYS A 155 -3.92 10.65 22.22
C CYS A 155 -4.42 11.34 20.93
N ASP A 156 -5.63 11.91 20.95
CA ASP A 156 -6.20 12.55 19.75
C ASP A 156 -5.31 13.66 19.16
N ILE A 157 -4.79 14.54 20.04
CA ILE A 157 -3.87 15.62 19.67
C ILE A 157 -2.54 15.04 19.15
N CYS A 158 -2.02 14.04 19.86
CA CYS A 158 -0.76 13.37 19.54
C CYS A 158 -0.80 12.70 18.16
N ALA A 159 -1.93 12.07 17.81
CA ALA A 159 -2.12 11.44 16.51
C ALA A 159 -2.12 12.48 15.37
N THR A 160 -2.75 13.65 15.60
CA THR A 160 -2.68 14.77 14.66
C THR A 160 -1.26 15.30 14.49
N ASP A 161 -0.53 15.50 15.60
CA ASP A 161 0.84 16.02 15.56
C ASP A 161 1.79 15.06 14.84
N VAL A 162 1.67 13.75 15.08
CA VAL A 162 2.49 12.74 14.40
C VAL A 162 2.18 12.68 12.91
N LEU A 163 0.91 12.75 12.52
CA LEU A 163 0.54 12.81 11.10
C LEU A 163 1.13 14.05 10.41
N ASN A 164 1.06 15.22 11.06
CA ASN A 164 1.65 16.47 10.56
C ASN A 164 3.18 16.39 10.48
N PHE A 165 3.82 15.79 11.48
CA PHE A 165 5.26 15.61 11.51
C PHE A 165 5.72 14.71 10.36
N VAL A 166 5.08 13.55 10.19
CA VAL A 166 5.37 12.60 9.11
C VAL A 166 5.11 13.21 7.74
N ALA A 167 4.02 13.98 7.58
CA ALA A 167 3.76 14.78 6.38
C ALA A 167 4.92 15.72 6.03
N SER A 168 5.46 16.42 7.04
CA SER A 168 6.58 17.33 6.82
C SER A 168 7.87 16.63 6.41
N ILE A 169 8.09 15.38 6.85
CA ILE A 169 9.26 14.59 6.46
C ILE A 169 9.14 14.15 5.00
N PHE A 170 7.97 13.66 4.59
CA PHE A 170 7.73 13.28 3.20
C PHE A 170 7.84 14.47 2.26
N ALA A 171 7.29 15.62 2.63
CA ALA A 171 7.43 16.85 1.86
C ALA A 171 8.90 17.27 1.66
N ARG A 172 9.80 16.96 2.61
CA ARG A 172 11.25 17.22 2.49
C ARG A 172 11.98 16.14 1.69
N GLY A 173 11.53 14.89 1.75
CA GLY A 173 12.07 13.76 0.99
C GLY A 173 11.81 13.90 -0.51
N ASP A 174 10.57 14.25 -0.88
CA ASP A 174 10.18 14.46 -2.28
C ASP A 174 10.95 15.61 -2.95
N ILE A 175 11.41 16.60 -2.18
CA ILE A 175 12.25 17.71 -2.70
C ILE A 175 13.67 17.21 -3.03
N LYS A 176 14.22 16.27 -2.24
CA LYS A 176 15.56 15.71 -2.46
C LYS A 176 15.64 14.71 -3.61
N GLU A 177 14.54 14.04 -3.98
CA GLU A 177 14.51 13.12 -5.13
C GLU A 177 14.30 13.82 -6.49
N ARG A 178 13.94 15.12 -6.47
CA ARG A 178 13.66 15.92 -7.67
C ARG A 178 14.85 16.78 -8.15
N ASP A 179 15.94 16.82 -7.38
CA ASP A 179 17.21 17.49 -7.69
C ASP A 179 18.29 16.45 -8.03
#